data_AF-A0A850NWI0-F1
#
_entry.id   AF-A0A850NWI0-F1
#
_cell.length_a   1.000
_cell.length_b   1.000
_cell.length_c   1.000
_cell.angle_alpha   90.00
_cell.angle_beta   90.00
_cell.angle_gamma   90.00
#
_symmetry.space_group_name_H-M   'P 1'
#
loop_
_entity.id
_entity.type
_entity.pdbx_description
1 polymer ?
#
loop_
_entity_poly.entity_id
_entity_poly.type
_entity_poly.pdbx_seq_one_letter_code
_entity_poly.pdbx_strand_id
1 'polypeptide(L)' 'MVSPVARAEAFCARFGLRLPVLLAPMSGVPSIPLASAVAAA' A
#
# COMPACT_ATOMS: atom_id res chain seq x y z
N MET A 1 4.96 8.83 -22.39
CA MET A 1 4.85 7.66 -21.48
C MET A 1 5.14 8.15 -20.07
N VAL A 2 4.33 7.76 -19.07
CA VAL A 2 4.60 8.08 -17.66
C VAL A 2 5.71 7.17 -17.13
N SER A 3 6.69 7.73 -16.43
CA SER A 3 7.76 6.94 -15.83
C SER A 3 7.22 6.07 -14.69
N PRO A 4 7.85 4.92 -14.38
CA PRO A 4 7.44 4.09 -13.24
C PRO A 4 7.40 4.86 -11.92
N VAL A 5 8.35 5.78 -11.71
CA VAL A 5 8.43 6.66 -10.54
C VAL A 5 7.22 7.59 -10.46
N ALA A 6 6.91 8.32 -11.55
CA ALA A 6 5.77 9.23 -11.57
C ALA A 6 4.43 8.50 -11.36
N ARG A 7 4.31 7.26 -11.84
CA ARG A 7 3.14 6.42 -11.56
C ARG A 7 3.05 6.04 -10.08
N ALA A 8 4.17 5.70 -9.45
CA ALA A 8 4.21 5.35 -8.03
C ALA A 8 3.84 6.55 -7.14
N GLU A 9 4.37 7.74 -7.45
CA GLU A 9 4.06 8.97 -6.73
C GLU A 9 2.57 9.32 -6.81
N ALA A 10 1.97 9.24 -8.00
CA ALA A 10 0.55 9.47 -8.18
C ALA A 10 -0.32 8.47 -7.40
N PHE A 11 0.11 7.21 -7.32
CA PHE A 11 -0.58 6.20 -6.51
C PHE A 11 -0.50 6.52 -5.01
N CYS A 12 0.70 6.83 -4.51
CA CYS A 12 0.91 7.23 -3.12
C CYS A 12 0.08 8.46 -2.75
N ALA A 13 0.08 9.50 -3.60
CA ALA A 13 -0.70 10.72 -3.39
C ALA A 13 -2.22 10.45 -3.36
N ARG A 14 -2.73 9.57 -4.22
CA ARG A 14 -4.14 9.21 -4.27
C ARG A 14 -4.63 8.51 -3.00
N PHE A 15 -3.81 7.64 -2.42
CA PHE A 15 -4.19 6.77 -1.30
C PHE A 15 -3.59 7.20 0.05
N GLY A 16 -2.86 8.32 0.11
CA GLY A 16 -2.21 8.79 1.33
C GLY A 16 -1.11 7.86 1.84
N LEU A 17 -0.44 7.14 0.93
CA LEU A 17 0.58 6.15 1.27
C LEU A 17 1.99 6.74 1.16
N ARG A 18 2.92 6.17 1.92
CA ARG A 18 4.36 6.48 1.81
C ARG A 18 5.05 5.63 0.75
N LEU A 19 4.58 4.40 0.55
CA LEU A 19 5.09 3.43 -0.41
C LEU A 19 3.95 2.88 -1.27
N PRO A 20 4.20 2.52 -2.55
CA PRO A 20 3.18 1.98 -3.46
C PRO A 20 2.96 0.47 -3.20
N VAL A 21 2.76 0.08 -1.94
CA VAL A 21 2.62 -1.31 -1.49
C VAL A 21 1.30 -1.46 -0.74
N LEU A 22 0.57 -2.53 -1.03
CA LEU A 22 -0.68 -2.88 -0.34
C LEU A 22 -0.55 -4.29 0.26
N LEU A 23 -1.07 -4.46 1.49
CA LEU A 23 -1.31 -5.78 2.04
C LEU A 23 -2.53 -6.39 1.34
N ALA A 24 -2.34 -7.50 0.64
CA ALA A 24 -3.45 -8.20 0.00
C ALA A 24 -4.40 -8.82 1.05
N PRO A 25 -5.73 -8.75 0.84
CA PRO A 25 -6.67 -9.53 1.64
C PRO A 25 -6.50 -11.01 1.25
N MET A 26 -6.32 -11.86 2.26
CA MET A 26 -6.19 -13.31 2.13
C MET A 26 -7.24 -13.94 3.04
N SER A 27 -7.88 -15.03 2.65
CA SER A 27 -8.76 -15.74 3.60
C SER A 27 -7.87 -16.47 4.62
N GLY A 28 -8.14 -16.28 5.92
CA GLY A 28 -7.45 -17.01 6.99
C GLY A 28 -6.04 -16.53 7.37
N VAL A 29 -5.54 -15.38 6.86
CA VAL A 29 -4.18 -14.88 7.13
C VAL A 29 -4.09 -13.41 7.59
N PRO A 30 -4.82 -12.43 7.02
CA PRO A 30 -4.78 -11.05 7.47
C PRO A 30 -5.60 -10.98 8.75
N SER A 31 -4.88 -11.00 9.87
CA SER A 31 -5.41 -10.60 11.14
C SER A 31 -5.36 -9.07 11.25
N ILE A 32 -6.26 -8.47 12.04
CA ILE A 32 -6.27 -7.03 12.31
C ILE A 32 -4.86 -6.51 12.73
N PRO A 33 -4.09 -7.22 13.57
CA PRO A 33 -2.72 -6.81 13.92
C PRO A 33 -1.76 -6.70 12.72
N LEU A 34 -1.86 -7.58 11.73
CA LEU A 34 -1.00 -7.51 10.55
C LEU A 34 -1.36 -6.31 9.68
N ALA A 35 -2.67 -6.09 9.47
CA ALA A 35 -3.15 -4.94 8.70
C ALA A 35 -2.75 -3.60 9.35
N SER A 36 -2.89 -3.49 10.68
CA SER A 36 -2.51 -2.26 11.40
C SER A 36 -1.01 -2.01 11.38
N ALA A 37 -0.18 -3.06 11.51
CA ALA A 37 1.27 -2.94 11.43
C ALA A 37 1.74 -2.44 10.05
N VAL A 38 1.16 -2.95 8.96
CA VAL A 38 1.48 -2.49 7.60
C VAL A 38 1.02 -1.05 7.38
N ALA A 39 -0.15 -0.66 7.90
CA ALA A 39 -0.65 0.71 7.78
C ALA A 39 0.19 1.75 8.54
N ALA A 40 0.88 1.34 9.61
CA ALA A 40 1.72 2.21 10.44
C ALA A 40 3.20 2.30 9.99
N ALA A 41 3.59 1.59 8.92
CA ALA A 41 4.97 1.49 8.45
C ALA A 41 5.49 2.72 7.67
#